data_AF-A0A6A7JTT2-F1
#
_entry.id   AF-A0A6A7JTT2-F1
#
_cell.length_a   1.000
_cell.length_b   1.000
_cell.length_c   1.000
_cell.angle_alpha   90.00
_cell.angle_beta   90.00
_cell.angle_gamma   90.00
#
_symmetry.space_group_name_H-M   'P 1'
#
loop_
_entity.id
_entity.type
_entity.pdbx_description
1 polymer ?
#
loop_
_entity_poly.entity_id
_entity_poly.type
_entity_poly.pdbx_seq_one_letter_code
_entity_poly.pdbx_strand_id
1 'polypeptide(L)'
;MISSTDWNSASNSNPTHTTRETTNNSGIVSNPNATLDKDAFLKLLLVELQHQDPTDPMDSDKMLTQTSQLSALEMQQNTNITMQKIVEAMQKLSDSFSTSMSTSALGAIGKMATVENNKIKLTGPDELITLKMYLPEDSDKNGVSLEIYDSNDKLVFSEKSGAGSISKGLFTMEWPGRNNDGVYAGDGEYTVKMVYNNKNGEKVTASYGTYPIEGIKFVEGRAYAKMGGQYVSFDDISEISDYKSGLSSSLRGNISNDDLKPDDSLNSDSSDSKEDEDQEEKA
;
A
#
# COMPACT_ATOMS: atom_id res chain seq x y z
N MET A 1 15.36 35.36 -66.64
CA MET A 1 14.32 34.34 -66.92
C MET A 1 13.68 34.07 -65.57
N ILE A 2 12.61 34.74 -65.14
CA ILE A 2 11.27 34.87 -65.75
C ILE A 2 10.64 33.52 -66.08
N SER A 3 9.77 33.04 -65.19
CA SER A 3 8.36 32.76 -65.52
C SER A 3 7.54 32.75 -64.22
N SER A 4 6.65 33.72 -64.08
CA SER A 4 5.62 33.77 -63.04
C SER A 4 4.43 32.90 -63.42
N THR A 5 3.67 32.43 -62.42
CA THR A 5 2.21 32.31 -62.58
C THR A 5 1.53 32.64 -61.25
N ASP A 6 0.81 33.75 -61.23
CA ASP A 6 -0.04 34.19 -60.14
C ASP A 6 -1.31 33.33 -60.01
N TRP A 7 -1.91 33.29 -58.82
CA TRP A 7 -3.34 33.61 -58.72
C TRP A 7 -3.71 34.21 -57.36
N ASN A 8 -4.72 35.09 -57.37
CA ASN A 8 -5.07 36.00 -56.28
C ASN A 8 -6.48 35.72 -55.71
N SER A 9 -6.68 36.27 -54.52
CA SER A 9 -7.88 36.36 -53.67
C SER A 9 -9.28 36.41 -54.32
N ALA A 10 -10.21 35.74 -53.64
CA ALA A 10 -11.62 36.11 -53.39
C ALA A 10 -12.59 36.43 -54.56
N SER A 11 -13.72 35.71 -54.62
CA SER A 11 -14.96 36.17 -53.92
C SER A 11 -16.23 35.33 -54.19
N ASN A 12 -17.13 35.39 -53.20
CA ASN A 12 -18.60 35.51 -53.32
C ASN A 12 -19.57 34.29 -53.42
N SER A 13 -20.73 34.54 -52.80
CA SER A 13 -22.09 34.01 -53.03
C SER A 13 -22.44 32.54 -52.69
N ASN A 14 -23.35 32.45 -51.71
CA ASN A 14 -24.17 31.29 -51.35
C ASN A 14 -25.13 30.89 -52.50
N PRO A 15 -25.51 29.61 -52.58
CA PRO A 15 -26.96 29.35 -52.65
C PRO A 15 -27.42 28.24 -51.70
N THR A 16 -28.52 28.53 -51.00
CA THR A 16 -29.30 27.55 -50.23
C THR A 16 -29.87 26.46 -51.13
N HIS A 17 -29.63 25.19 -50.81
CA HIS A 17 -30.34 24.07 -51.43
C HIS A 17 -31.13 23.29 -50.39
N THR A 18 -32.45 23.25 -50.58
CA THR A 18 -33.40 22.51 -49.76
C THR A 18 -33.21 21.01 -49.93
N THR A 19 -32.85 20.30 -48.85
CA THR A 19 -33.01 18.84 -48.76
C THR A 19 -34.23 18.54 -47.89
N ARG A 20 -35.24 17.90 -48.48
CA ARG A 20 -36.45 17.45 -47.77
C ARG A 20 -36.16 16.11 -47.11
N GLU A 21 -35.69 16.12 -45.86
CA GLU A 21 -35.64 14.94 -45.01
C GLU A 21 -37.07 14.56 -44.59
N THR A 22 -37.52 13.36 -44.98
CA THR A 22 -38.83 12.82 -44.63
C THR A 22 -38.89 12.45 -43.15
N THR A 23 -39.73 13.16 -42.39
CA THR A 23 -39.99 12.88 -40.97
C THR A 23 -40.71 11.55 -40.80
N ASN A 24 -39.95 10.47 -40.59
CA ASN A 24 -40.49 9.20 -40.12
C ASN A 24 -40.87 9.34 -38.63
N ASN A 25 -42.08 9.84 -38.39
CA ASN A 25 -42.69 9.95 -37.07
C ASN A 25 -43.11 8.57 -36.53
N SER A 26 -42.14 7.72 -36.20
CA SER A 26 -42.35 6.60 -35.30
C SER A 26 -42.32 7.14 -33.86
N GLY A 27 -43.47 7.64 -33.41
CA GLY A 27 -43.62 8.27 -32.10
C GLY A 27 -43.43 7.29 -30.95
N ILE A 28 -42.19 7.15 -30.47
CA ILE A 28 -41.90 6.58 -29.16
C ILE A 28 -41.89 7.75 -28.16
N VAL A 29 -43.05 8.08 -27.61
CA VAL A 29 -43.17 9.09 -26.54
C VAL A 29 -42.65 8.46 -25.25
N SER A 30 -41.33 8.51 -25.05
CA SER A 30 -40.72 8.16 -23.78
C SER A 30 -41.01 9.26 -22.76
N ASN A 31 -41.93 9.00 -21.83
CA ASN A 31 -42.12 9.83 -20.66
C ASN A 31 -41.20 9.31 -19.54
N PRO A 32 -40.07 9.98 -19.21
CA PRO A 32 -39.17 9.52 -18.16
C PRO A 32 -39.77 9.62 -16.75
N ASN A 33 -40.91 10.29 -16.59
CA ASN A 33 -41.72 10.32 -15.37
C ASN A 33 -42.90 9.34 -15.40
N ALA A 34 -42.99 8.46 -16.40
CA ALA A 34 -43.86 7.29 -16.34
C ALA A 34 -43.23 6.22 -15.44
N THR A 35 -43.07 6.51 -14.15
CA THR A 35 -43.17 5.44 -13.15
C THR A 35 -44.56 4.84 -13.33
N LEU A 36 -44.62 3.65 -13.91
CA LEU A 36 -45.86 2.97 -14.29
C LEU A 36 -46.85 3.01 -13.13
N ASP A 37 -47.87 3.87 -13.23
CA ASP A 37 -48.85 4.07 -12.19
C ASP A 37 -49.79 2.87 -12.18
N LYS A 38 -49.32 1.80 -11.52
CA LYS A 38 -50.02 0.52 -11.39
C LYS A 38 -51.43 0.72 -10.84
N ASP A 39 -51.64 1.73 -10.01
CA ASP A 39 -52.94 2.05 -9.44
C ASP A 39 -53.88 2.70 -10.47
N ALA A 40 -53.35 3.48 -11.42
CA ALA A 40 -54.11 3.96 -12.58
C ALA A 40 -54.44 2.83 -13.56
N PHE A 41 -53.51 1.92 -13.82
CA PHE A 41 -53.75 0.74 -14.68
C PHE A 41 -54.77 -0.22 -14.06
N LEU A 42 -54.66 -0.52 -12.77
CA LEU A 42 -55.62 -1.35 -12.03
C LEU A 42 -57.01 -0.70 -11.96
N LYS A 43 -57.11 0.63 -11.89
CA LYS A 43 -58.38 1.36 -12.03
C LYS A 43 -58.97 1.19 -13.44
N LEU A 44 -58.16 1.30 -14.49
CA LEU A 44 -58.65 1.11 -15.86
C LEU A 44 -59.19 -0.31 -16.05
N LEU A 45 -58.41 -1.32 -15.62
CA LEU A 45 -58.78 -2.73 -15.65
C LEU A 45 -60.08 -3.03 -14.88
N LEU A 46 -60.28 -2.39 -13.72
CA LEU A 46 -61.51 -2.54 -12.92
C LEU A 46 -62.72 -1.89 -13.59
N VAL A 47 -62.55 -0.76 -14.28
CA VAL A 47 -63.60 -0.07 -15.03
C VAL A 47 -64.01 -0.86 -16.28
N GLU A 48 -63.05 -1.45 -16.99
CA GLU A 48 -63.30 -2.37 -18.10
C GLU A 48 -64.05 -3.63 -17.61
N LEU A 49 -63.62 -4.26 -16.52
CA LEU A 49 -64.31 -5.41 -15.91
C LEU A 49 -65.78 -5.12 -15.51
N GLN A 50 -66.13 -3.86 -15.24
CA GLN A 50 -67.53 -3.46 -15.00
C GLN A 50 -68.36 -3.25 -16.27
N HIS A 51 -67.74 -3.10 -17.44
CA HIS A 51 -68.40 -2.77 -18.71
C HIS A 51 -68.17 -3.78 -19.85
N GLN A 52 -67.44 -4.88 -19.61
CA GLN A 52 -67.27 -5.95 -20.60
C GLN A 52 -68.60 -6.66 -20.91
N ASP A 53 -68.89 -6.80 -22.21
CA ASP A 53 -69.93 -7.72 -22.70
C ASP A 53 -69.34 -9.15 -22.65
N PRO A 54 -70.07 -10.14 -22.10
CA PRO A 54 -69.57 -11.51 -21.93
C PRO A 54 -69.26 -12.27 -23.24
N THR A 55 -69.48 -11.67 -24.42
CA THR A 55 -69.34 -12.35 -25.71
C THR A 55 -67.99 -12.18 -26.44
N ASP A 56 -67.12 -11.22 -26.08
CA ASP A 56 -65.84 -11.02 -26.80
C ASP A 56 -64.65 -10.52 -25.93
N PRO A 57 -64.05 -11.38 -25.08
CA PRO A 57 -63.05 -10.99 -24.07
C PRO A 57 -61.63 -10.69 -24.60
N MET A 58 -61.41 -10.57 -25.91
CA MET A 58 -60.06 -10.69 -26.51
C MET A 58 -59.08 -9.52 -26.29
N ASP A 59 -59.53 -8.32 -25.89
CA ASP A 59 -58.65 -7.14 -25.84
C ASP A 59 -57.91 -6.99 -24.49
N SER A 60 -58.58 -7.29 -23.37
CA SER A 60 -58.00 -7.13 -22.02
C SER A 60 -56.79 -8.05 -21.79
N ASP A 61 -56.80 -9.28 -22.32
CA ASP A 61 -55.66 -10.22 -22.22
C ASP A 61 -54.40 -9.72 -22.97
N LYS A 62 -54.59 -9.06 -24.12
CA LYS A 62 -53.48 -8.44 -24.87
C LYS A 62 -52.90 -7.25 -24.12
N MET A 63 -53.74 -6.39 -23.57
CA MET A 63 -53.28 -5.22 -22.81
C MET A 63 -52.56 -5.67 -21.53
N LEU A 64 -53.10 -6.66 -20.79
CA LEU A 64 -52.45 -7.27 -19.63
C LEU A 64 -51.08 -7.86 -20.00
N THR A 65 -50.99 -8.56 -21.14
CA THR A 65 -49.74 -9.13 -21.63
C THR A 65 -48.70 -8.06 -21.97
N GLN A 66 -49.08 -6.98 -22.66
CA GLN A 66 -48.17 -5.86 -22.94
C GLN A 66 -47.72 -5.14 -21.67
N THR A 67 -48.64 -4.83 -20.74
CA THR A 67 -48.29 -4.17 -19.47
C THR A 67 -47.38 -5.06 -18.61
N SER A 68 -47.57 -6.38 -18.64
CA SER A 68 -46.67 -7.34 -17.98
C SER A 68 -45.27 -7.35 -18.61
N GLN A 69 -45.18 -7.35 -19.95
CA GLN A 69 -43.91 -7.27 -20.68
C GLN A 69 -43.18 -5.95 -20.43
N LEU A 70 -43.89 -4.82 -20.41
CA LEU A 70 -43.34 -3.51 -20.07
C LEU A 70 -42.89 -3.45 -18.60
N SER A 71 -43.70 -3.97 -17.66
CA SER A 71 -43.33 -4.08 -16.24
C SER A 71 -42.06 -4.92 -16.03
N ALA A 72 -41.88 -5.99 -16.81
CA ALA A 72 -40.70 -6.82 -16.76
C ALA A 72 -39.45 -6.09 -17.32
N LEU A 73 -39.61 -5.34 -18.42
CA LEU A 73 -38.54 -4.49 -18.98
C LEU A 73 -38.15 -3.35 -18.02
N GLU A 74 -39.12 -2.67 -17.41
CA GLU A 74 -38.87 -1.66 -16.38
C GLU A 74 -38.17 -2.26 -15.16
N MET A 75 -38.59 -3.45 -14.70
CA MET A 75 -37.91 -4.15 -13.61
C MET A 75 -36.45 -4.46 -13.99
N GLN A 76 -36.21 -4.96 -15.20
CA GLN A 76 -34.86 -5.24 -15.71
C GLN A 76 -34.01 -3.96 -15.82
N GLN A 77 -34.57 -2.84 -16.29
CA GLN A 77 -33.89 -1.55 -16.33
C GLN A 77 -33.57 -1.04 -14.91
N ASN A 78 -34.52 -1.12 -13.98
CA ASN A 78 -34.31 -0.76 -12.58
C ASN A 78 -33.25 -1.64 -11.89
N THR A 79 -33.21 -2.94 -12.20
CA THR A 79 -32.12 -3.83 -11.76
C THR A 79 -30.78 -3.40 -12.35
N ASN A 80 -30.69 -3.11 -13.66
CA ASN A 80 -29.45 -2.63 -14.29
C ASN A 80 -28.96 -1.31 -13.66
N ILE A 81 -29.85 -0.34 -13.43
CA ILE A 81 -29.55 0.94 -12.75
C ILE A 81 -29.07 0.67 -11.32
N THR A 82 -29.67 -0.29 -10.62
CA THR A 82 -29.26 -0.66 -9.25
C THR A 82 -27.88 -1.31 -9.25
N MET A 83 -27.57 -2.18 -10.21
CA MET A 83 -26.24 -2.79 -10.37
C MET A 83 -25.17 -1.75 -10.71
N GLN A 84 -25.47 -0.78 -11.57
CA GLN A 84 -24.57 0.36 -11.86
C GLN A 84 -24.27 1.17 -10.59
N LYS A 85 -25.31 1.51 -9.81
CA LYS A 85 -25.16 2.21 -8.52
C LYS A 85 -24.34 1.41 -7.50
N ILE A 86 -24.45 0.08 -7.48
CA ILE A 86 -23.63 -0.79 -6.63
C ILE A 86 -22.15 -0.71 -7.06
N VAL A 87 -21.85 -0.80 -8.36
CA VAL A 87 -20.48 -0.66 -8.89
C VAL A 87 -19.89 0.70 -8.54
N GLU A 88 -20.63 1.80 -8.73
CA GLU A 88 -20.18 3.14 -8.32
C GLU A 88 -19.94 3.26 -6.81
N ALA A 89 -20.79 2.64 -5.98
CA ALA A 89 -20.63 2.64 -4.53
C ALA A 89 -19.40 1.84 -4.10
N MET A 90 -19.11 0.71 -4.76
CA MET A 90 -17.89 -0.08 -4.52
C MET A 90 -16.63 0.69 -4.94
N GLN A 91 -16.65 1.42 -6.06
CA GLN A 91 -15.54 2.30 -6.47
C GLN A 91 -15.30 3.38 -5.42
N LYS A 92 -16.34 4.13 -5.02
CA LYS A 92 -16.23 5.17 -3.96
C LYS A 92 -15.73 4.60 -2.63
N LEU A 93 -16.11 3.37 -2.28
CA LEU A 93 -15.62 2.70 -1.07
C LEU A 93 -14.13 2.35 -1.20
N SER A 94 -13.68 1.88 -2.36
CA SER A 94 -12.27 1.64 -2.65
C SER A 94 -11.45 2.93 -2.56
N ASP A 95 -11.90 4.02 -3.17
CA ASP A 95 -11.23 5.33 -3.12
C ASP A 95 -11.13 5.87 -1.68
N SER A 96 -12.21 5.70 -0.90
CA SER A 96 -12.25 6.06 0.51
C SER A 96 -11.27 5.23 1.35
N PHE A 97 -11.16 3.92 1.07
CA PHE A 97 -10.21 3.03 1.73
C PHE A 97 -8.77 3.38 1.37
N SER A 98 -8.46 3.63 0.09
CA SER A 98 -7.15 4.13 -0.36
C SER A 98 -6.78 5.46 0.29
N THR A 99 -7.74 6.37 0.47
CA THR A 99 -7.52 7.65 1.17
C THR A 99 -7.29 7.45 2.67
N SER A 100 -7.97 6.49 3.30
CA SER A 100 -7.77 6.14 4.71
C SER A 100 -6.38 5.52 4.94
N MET A 101 -5.99 4.53 4.13
CA MET A 101 -4.66 3.93 4.16
C MET A 101 -3.55 4.97 3.90
N SER A 102 -3.80 5.89 2.96
CA SER A 102 -2.94 7.05 2.67
C SER A 102 -2.77 8.00 3.86
N THR A 103 -3.76 8.09 4.76
CA THR A 103 -3.64 8.88 5.99
C THR A 103 -2.78 8.15 7.03
N SER A 104 -2.95 6.84 7.17
CA SER A 104 -2.10 5.99 8.03
C SER A 104 -0.63 6.01 7.60
N ALA A 105 -0.36 6.11 6.30
CA ALA A 105 0.98 6.23 5.73
C ALA A 105 1.77 7.45 6.26
N LEU A 106 1.11 8.51 6.75
CA LEU A 106 1.79 9.65 7.37
C LEU A 106 2.55 9.26 8.65
N GLY A 107 2.05 8.26 9.40
CA GLY A 107 2.72 7.70 10.58
C GLY A 107 3.98 6.87 10.27
N ALA A 108 4.21 6.55 8.99
CA ALA A 108 5.41 5.85 8.53
C ALA A 108 6.60 6.80 8.29
N ILE A 109 6.40 8.13 8.22
CA ILE A 109 7.50 9.09 8.06
C ILE A 109 8.44 8.99 9.26
N GLY A 110 9.74 8.85 8.99
CA GLY A 110 10.77 8.64 10.01
C GLY A 110 10.92 7.19 10.51
N LYS A 111 10.05 6.27 10.08
CA LYS A 111 10.24 4.83 10.25
C LYS A 111 11.24 4.30 9.20
N MET A 112 11.80 3.12 9.46
CA MET A 112 12.49 2.34 8.44
C MET A 112 11.47 1.53 7.67
N ALA A 113 11.73 1.29 6.38
CA ALA A 113 10.92 0.39 5.58
C ALA A 113 11.78 -0.38 4.58
N THR A 114 11.38 -1.62 4.32
CA THR A 114 12.06 -2.59 3.46
C THR A 114 11.18 -2.88 2.25
N VAL A 115 11.75 -2.80 1.05
CA VAL A 115 11.04 -3.18 -0.19
C VAL A 115 10.92 -4.70 -0.33
N GLU A 116 9.95 -5.19 -1.08
CA GLU A 116 9.80 -6.63 -1.37
C GLU A 116 10.97 -7.16 -2.20
N ASN A 117 11.35 -6.46 -3.27
CA ASN A 117 12.49 -6.81 -4.13
C ASN A 117 13.82 -6.28 -3.56
N ASN A 118 14.19 -6.71 -2.35
CA ASN A 118 15.40 -6.27 -1.64
C ASN A 118 16.71 -6.99 -2.06
N LYS A 119 16.77 -7.51 -3.29
CA LYS A 119 17.95 -8.16 -3.87
C LYS A 119 18.50 -7.38 -5.04
N ILE A 120 19.78 -7.57 -5.32
CA ILE A 120 20.40 -7.12 -6.58
C ILE A 120 20.39 -8.27 -7.58
N LYS A 121 20.42 -7.96 -8.88
CA LYS A 121 20.52 -8.94 -9.96
C LYS A 121 21.82 -8.70 -10.73
N LEU A 122 22.53 -9.78 -11.03
CA LEU A 122 23.72 -9.80 -11.88
C LEU A 122 23.40 -10.60 -13.15
N THR A 123 23.73 -10.03 -14.31
CA THR A 123 23.35 -10.54 -15.63
C THR A 123 24.52 -10.67 -16.61
N GLY A 124 25.74 -10.29 -16.21
CA GLY A 124 26.93 -10.50 -17.01
C GLY A 124 28.26 -10.20 -16.29
N PRO A 125 29.39 -10.71 -16.81
CA PRO A 125 30.70 -10.65 -16.16
C PRO A 125 31.38 -9.29 -16.10
N ASP A 126 30.85 -8.31 -16.83
CA ASP A 126 31.35 -6.93 -16.91
C ASP A 126 30.30 -5.91 -16.41
N GLU A 127 29.24 -6.38 -15.74
CA GLU A 127 28.22 -5.53 -15.11
C GLU A 127 28.73 -4.98 -13.76
N LEU A 128 28.66 -3.66 -13.60
CA LEU A 128 29.03 -2.95 -12.38
C LEU A 128 27.76 -2.53 -11.63
N ILE A 129 27.49 -3.16 -10.49
CA ILE A 129 26.24 -2.95 -9.74
C ILE A 129 26.44 -1.82 -8.72
N THR A 130 25.72 -0.72 -8.89
CA THR A 130 25.68 0.38 -7.91
C THR A 130 24.79 0.02 -6.72
N LEU A 131 25.38 -0.05 -5.54
CA LEU A 131 24.73 -0.38 -4.27
C LEU A 131 24.45 0.88 -3.47
N LYS A 132 23.17 1.23 -3.31
CA LYS A 132 22.74 2.24 -2.34
C LYS A 132 22.40 1.53 -1.03
N MET A 133 23.04 1.94 0.06
CA MET A 133 22.86 1.35 1.40
C MET A 133 22.55 2.46 2.41
N TYR A 134 21.78 2.15 3.45
CA TYR A 134 21.55 3.07 4.56
C TYR A 134 22.06 2.48 5.88
N LEU A 135 22.92 3.20 6.57
CA LEU A 135 23.32 2.88 7.95
C LEU A 135 22.38 3.62 8.91
N PRO A 136 21.61 2.92 9.78
CA PRO A 136 20.80 3.57 10.79
C PRO A 136 21.60 4.14 11.97
N GLU A 137 22.80 3.62 12.25
CA GLU A 137 23.62 4.10 13.37
C GLU A 137 25.07 4.29 12.96
N ASP A 138 25.78 5.14 13.70
CA ASP A 138 27.21 5.34 13.49
C ASP A 138 27.95 4.06 13.89
N SER A 139 28.90 3.61 13.08
CA SER A 139 29.77 2.49 13.44
C SER A 139 30.72 2.86 14.57
N ASP A 140 31.22 1.82 15.25
CA ASP A 140 32.42 1.93 16.08
C ASP A 140 33.68 2.16 15.21
N LYS A 141 34.82 2.29 15.87
CA LYS A 141 36.14 2.52 15.25
C LYS A 141 36.63 1.39 14.33
N ASN A 142 35.97 0.22 14.33
CA ASN A 142 36.34 -0.93 13.51
C ASN A 142 35.70 -0.88 12.13
N GLY A 143 34.91 0.15 11.83
CA GLY A 143 34.29 0.39 10.53
C GLY A 143 33.11 -0.54 10.24
N VAL A 144 32.91 -0.86 8.97
CA VAL A 144 31.79 -1.68 8.49
C VAL A 144 32.26 -2.78 7.54
N SER A 145 31.47 -3.85 7.41
CA SER A 145 31.72 -4.99 6.53
C SER A 145 30.60 -5.11 5.52
N LEU A 146 30.89 -4.87 4.24
CA LEU A 146 30.00 -5.22 3.13
C LEU A 146 30.04 -6.74 2.97
N GLU A 147 28.87 -7.36 2.84
CA GLU A 147 28.71 -8.81 2.68
C GLU A 147 27.65 -9.06 1.61
N ILE A 148 28.00 -9.85 0.59
CA ILE A 148 27.13 -10.20 -0.55
C ILE A 148 27.00 -11.72 -0.60
N TYR A 149 25.75 -12.18 -0.60
CA TYR A 149 25.37 -13.59 -0.53
C TYR A 149 24.61 -14.01 -1.80
N ASP A 150 24.82 -15.24 -2.26
CA ASP A 150 24.04 -15.82 -3.35
C ASP A 150 22.63 -16.27 -2.89
N SER A 151 21.86 -16.86 -3.81
CA SER A 151 20.52 -17.39 -3.55
C SER A 151 20.46 -18.59 -2.59
N ASN A 152 21.61 -19.16 -2.20
CA ASN A 152 21.74 -20.27 -1.24
C ASN A 152 22.29 -19.78 0.12
N ASP A 153 22.27 -18.46 0.38
CA ASP A 153 22.86 -17.80 1.55
C ASP A 153 24.37 -18.07 1.73
N LYS A 154 25.08 -18.41 0.64
CA LYS A 154 26.55 -18.55 0.66
C LYS A 154 27.18 -17.18 0.45
N LEU A 155 28.14 -16.83 1.31
CA LEU A 155 28.96 -15.61 1.15
C LEU A 155 29.80 -15.71 -0.13
N VAL A 156 29.66 -14.72 -1.01
CA VAL A 156 30.35 -14.62 -2.30
C VAL A 156 31.40 -13.52 -2.29
N PHE A 157 31.09 -12.38 -1.68
CA PHE A 157 32.00 -11.24 -1.58
C PHE A 157 31.88 -10.61 -0.20
N SER A 158 33.01 -10.27 0.41
CA SER A 158 33.04 -9.42 1.59
C SER A 158 34.18 -8.41 1.54
N GLU A 159 33.90 -7.17 1.86
CA GLU A 159 34.89 -6.10 1.93
C GLU A 159 34.69 -5.30 3.22
N LYS A 160 35.75 -5.22 4.02
CA LYS A 160 35.75 -4.43 5.25
C LYS A 160 36.37 -3.06 4.99
N SER A 161 35.69 -2.02 5.46
CA SER A 161 36.22 -0.65 5.40
C SER A 161 37.51 -0.51 6.21
N GLY A 162 38.30 0.52 5.89
CA GLY A 162 39.43 0.93 6.72
C GLY A 162 39.02 1.28 8.16
N ALA A 163 40.01 1.36 9.05
CA ALA A 163 39.80 1.75 10.44
C ALA A 163 39.28 3.20 10.55
N GLY A 164 38.27 3.40 11.40
CA GLY A 164 37.56 4.67 11.55
C GLY A 164 36.06 4.43 11.76
N SER A 165 35.41 5.33 12.50
CA SER A 165 33.95 5.32 12.64
C SER A 165 33.30 5.93 11.40
N ILE A 166 32.36 5.21 10.80
CA ILE A 166 31.53 5.67 9.69
C ILE A 166 30.21 6.15 10.26
N SER A 167 29.84 7.41 9.96
CA SER A 167 28.57 7.98 10.41
C SER A 167 27.37 7.30 9.75
N LYS A 168 26.21 7.33 10.42
CA LYS A 168 24.94 6.92 9.83
C LYS A 168 24.57 7.76 8.60
N GLY A 169 23.79 7.18 7.68
CA GLY A 169 23.34 7.86 6.46
C GLY A 169 23.28 6.98 5.23
N LEU A 170 23.05 7.59 4.07
CA LEU A 170 23.09 6.93 2.76
C LEU A 170 24.52 6.84 2.24
N PHE A 171 24.88 5.66 1.76
CA PHE A 171 26.15 5.36 1.11
C PHE A 171 25.89 4.79 -0.29
N THR A 172 26.77 5.11 -1.22
CA THR A 172 26.80 4.49 -2.55
C THR A 172 28.14 3.79 -2.71
N MET A 173 28.09 2.53 -3.12
CA MET A 173 29.24 1.67 -3.39
C MET A 173 29.03 0.96 -4.72
N GLU A 174 30.04 0.28 -5.23
CA GLU A 174 29.95 -0.47 -6.48
C GLU A 174 30.49 -1.89 -6.26
N TRP A 175 29.78 -2.89 -6.79
CA TRP A 175 30.24 -4.27 -6.79
C TRP A 175 30.42 -4.76 -8.23
N PRO A 176 31.63 -5.21 -8.64
CA PRO A 176 31.94 -5.60 -10.01
C PRO A 176 31.50 -7.04 -10.35
N GLY A 177 30.44 -7.55 -9.71
CA GLY A 177 29.90 -8.89 -9.96
C GLY A 177 30.89 -10.04 -9.68
N ARG A 178 31.88 -9.85 -8.80
CA ARG A 178 33.00 -10.78 -8.58
C ARG A 178 33.20 -11.12 -7.11
N ASN A 179 33.76 -12.30 -6.86
CA ASN A 179 34.16 -12.73 -5.53
C ASN A 179 35.49 -12.08 -5.10
N ASN A 180 35.94 -12.35 -3.87
CA ASN A 180 37.20 -11.83 -3.34
C ASN A 180 38.47 -12.29 -4.10
N ASP A 181 38.38 -13.35 -4.91
CA ASP A 181 39.48 -13.84 -5.76
C ASP A 181 39.45 -13.21 -7.18
N GLY A 182 38.50 -12.31 -7.46
CA GLY A 182 38.29 -11.70 -8.78
C GLY A 182 37.54 -12.58 -9.80
N VAL A 183 37.09 -13.77 -9.39
CA VAL A 183 36.30 -14.70 -10.20
C VAL A 183 34.87 -14.18 -10.32
N TYR A 184 34.27 -14.32 -11.51
CA TYR A 184 32.87 -13.93 -11.75
C TYR A 184 31.93 -14.71 -10.82
N ALA A 185 30.99 -14.00 -10.18
CA ALA A 185 30.06 -14.59 -9.22
C ALA A 185 28.99 -15.49 -9.87
N GLY A 186 28.70 -15.28 -11.15
CA GLY A 186 27.63 -15.96 -11.89
C GLY A 186 26.38 -15.11 -12.07
N ASP A 187 25.57 -15.43 -13.08
CA ASP A 187 24.28 -14.77 -13.28
C ASP A 187 23.30 -15.19 -12.17
N GLY A 188 22.62 -14.25 -11.53
CA GLY A 188 21.73 -14.58 -10.42
C GLY A 188 21.21 -13.38 -9.61
N GLU A 189 20.46 -13.69 -8.56
CA GLU A 189 20.07 -12.73 -7.53
C GLU A 189 20.96 -12.85 -6.30
N TYR A 190 21.35 -11.71 -5.72
CA TYR A 190 22.21 -11.64 -4.55
C TYR A 190 21.59 -10.78 -3.45
N THR A 191 21.80 -11.21 -2.20
CA THR A 191 21.41 -10.47 -1.00
C THR A 191 22.60 -9.67 -0.49
N VAL A 192 22.42 -8.36 -0.27
CA VAL A 192 23.48 -7.45 0.17
C VAL A 192 23.21 -6.96 1.58
N LYS A 193 24.22 -7.08 2.45
CA LYS A 193 24.18 -6.67 3.86
C LYS A 193 25.40 -5.82 4.19
N MET A 194 25.22 -4.90 5.12
CA MET A 194 26.29 -4.15 5.78
C MET A 194 26.28 -4.50 7.26
N VAL A 195 27.34 -5.13 7.75
CA VAL A 195 27.46 -5.65 9.12
C VAL A 195 28.52 -4.87 9.88
N TYR A 196 28.17 -4.35 11.05
CA TYR A 196 29.05 -3.54 11.88
C TYR A 196 28.62 -3.57 13.34
N ASN A 197 29.45 -3.02 14.24
CA ASN A 197 29.03 -2.71 15.60
C ASN A 197 28.75 -1.21 15.71
N ASN A 198 27.67 -0.81 16.38
CA ASN A 198 27.44 0.60 16.69
C ASN A 198 28.40 1.09 17.81
N LYS A 199 28.33 2.39 18.13
CA LYS A 199 29.12 2.99 19.22
C LYS A 199 28.87 2.40 20.62
N ASN A 200 27.77 1.65 20.82
CA ASN A 200 27.48 0.94 22.07
C ASN A 200 28.08 -0.48 22.10
N GLY A 201 28.65 -0.96 20.99
CA GLY A 201 29.16 -2.32 20.83
C GLY A 201 28.10 -3.35 20.38
N GLU A 202 26.89 -2.90 20.03
CA GLU A 202 25.81 -3.76 19.56
C GLU A 202 26.00 -4.08 18.06
N LYS A 203 25.85 -5.35 17.68
CA LYS A 203 25.96 -5.76 16.27
C LYS A 203 24.72 -5.31 15.50
N VAL A 204 24.92 -4.41 14.53
CA VAL A 204 23.91 -3.92 13.59
C VAL A 204 24.10 -4.59 12.23
N THR A 205 22.99 -4.91 11.57
CA THR A 205 22.97 -5.37 10.17
C THR A 205 22.00 -4.48 9.40
N ALA A 206 22.51 -3.76 8.40
CA ALA A 206 21.69 -2.99 7.48
C ALA A 206 21.59 -3.71 6.13
N SER A 207 20.38 -3.97 5.67
CA SER A 207 20.12 -4.67 4.41
C SER A 207 19.96 -3.70 3.25
N TYR A 208 20.32 -4.13 2.04
CA TYR A 208 19.91 -3.44 0.82
C TYR A 208 18.37 -3.41 0.73
N GLY A 209 17.81 -2.37 0.12
CA GLY A 209 16.36 -2.20 0.04
C GLY A 209 15.69 -1.68 1.32
N THR A 210 16.42 -1.52 2.43
CA THR A 210 15.91 -0.99 3.71
C THR A 210 16.38 0.46 3.92
N TYR A 211 15.43 1.40 4.02
CA TYR A 211 15.70 2.84 4.06
C TYR A 211 14.72 3.59 5.00
N PRO A 212 15.08 4.78 5.51
CA PRO A 212 14.12 5.63 6.19
C PRO A 212 13.09 6.19 5.20
N ILE A 213 11.84 6.31 5.62
CA ILE A 213 10.80 7.04 4.89
C ILE A 213 10.96 8.53 5.20
N GLU A 214 11.43 9.30 4.22
CA GLU A 214 11.71 10.74 4.33
C GLU A 214 10.44 11.61 4.13
N GLY A 215 9.37 11.05 3.59
CA GLY A 215 8.12 11.74 3.32
C GLY A 215 7.16 10.91 2.46
N ILE A 216 5.92 11.37 2.34
CA ILE A 216 4.89 10.72 1.51
C ILE A 216 4.48 11.66 0.36
N LYS A 217 4.28 11.10 -0.83
CA LYS A 217 3.66 11.80 -1.97
C LYS A 217 2.38 11.06 -2.35
N PHE A 218 1.30 11.82 -2.57
CA PHE A 218 0.04 11.27 -3.07
C PHE A 218 -0.08 11.54 -4.57
N VAL A 219 -0.41 10.50 -5.35
CA VAL A 219 -0.70 10.59 -6.78
C VAL A 219 -1.98 9.80 -7.03
N GLU A 220 -3.01 10.44 -7.57
CA GLU A 220 -4.32 9.81 -7.85
C GLU A 220 -4.91 9.06 -6.65
N GLY A 221 -4.79 9.63 -5.45
CA GLY A 221 -5.29 9.03 -4.19
C GLY A 221 -4.45 7.88 -3.62
N ARG A 222 -3.37 7.47 -4.30
CA ARG A 222 -2.41 6.46 -3.81
C ARG A 222 -1.21 7.11 -3.13
N ALA A 223 -0.78 6.55 -2.00
CA ALA A 223 0.41 6.96 -1.28
C ALA A 223 1.69 6.32 -1.87
N TYR A 224 2.76 7.11 -1.93
CA TYR A 224 4.11 6.66 -2.29
C TYR A 224 5.09 7.14 -1.23
N ALA A 225 5.90 6.23 -0.69
CA ALA A 225 6.94 6.54 0.28
C ALA A 225 8.20 7.06 -0.42
N LYS A 226 8.74 8.20 0.01
CA LYS A 226 10.06 8.68 -0.41
C LYS A 226 11.13 7.97 0.43
N MET A 227 11.91 7.11 -0.18
CA MET A 227 12.92 6.29 0.47
C MET A 227 14.10 6.00 -0.48
N GLY A 228 15.33 5.95 0.02
CA GLY A 228 16.53 5.69 -0.81
C GLY A 228 16.76 6.69 -1.96
N GLY A 229 16.11 7.87 -1.92
CA GLY A 229 16.11 8.87 -2.99
C GLY A 229 15.05 8.67 -4.08
N GLN A 230 14.18 7.65 -3.98
CA GLN A 230 13.12 7.34 -4.94
C GLN A 230 11.73 7.33 -4.27
N TYR A 231 10.67 7.30 -5.07
CA TYR A 231 9.29 7.08 -4.60
C TYR A 231 8.89 5.63 -4.87
N VAL A 232 8.43 4.91 -3.85
CA VAL A 232 8.06 3.49 -3.89
C VAL A 232 6.59 3.35 -3.49
N SER A 233 5.82 2.44 -4.11
CA SER A 233 4.44 2.19 -3.69
C SER A 233 4.44 1.54 -2.30
N PHE A 234 3.41 1.80 -1.49
CA PHE A 234 3.21 1.01 -0.26
C PHE A 234 2.92 -0.47 -0.56
N ASP A 235 2.45 -0.78 -1.77
CA ASP A 235 2.25 -2.15 -2.23
C ASP A 235 3.59 -2.91 -2.43
N ASP A 236 4.69 -2.18 -2.71
CA ASP A 236 6.03 -2.76 -2.93
C ASP A 236 6.87 -2.81 -1.62
N ILE A 237 6.28 -2.46 -0.47
CA ILE A 237 6.94 -2.42 0.84
C ILE A 237 6.52 -3.66 1.64
N SER A 238 7.49 -4.52 1.94
CA SER A 238 7.29 -5.76 2.69
C SER A 238 7.24 -5.56 4.21
N GLU A 239 7.94 -4.54 4.73
CA GLU A 239 7.99 -4.24 6.16
C GLU A 239 8.13 -2.73 6.41
N ILE A 240 7.46 -2.22 7.46
CA ILE A 240 7.72 -0.90 8.06
C ILE A 240 8.00 -1.12 9.54
N SER A 241 9.16 -0.69 10.01
CA SER A 241 9.63 -0.93 11.37
C SER A 241 10.20 0.32 12.03
N ASP A 242 10.20 0.32 13.36
CA ASP A 242 10.89 1.36 14.13
C ASP A 242 12.40 1.30 13.91
N TYR A 243 13.04 2.46 13.84
CA TYR A 243 14.47 2.66 13.61
C TYR A 243 15.39 1.88 14.57
N LYS A 244 14.84 1.37 15.67
CA LYS A 244 15.54 0.61 16.72
C LYS A 244 15.12 -0.86 16.84
N SER A 245 14.27 -1.37 15.95
CA SER A 245 13.71 -2.73 16.06
C SER A 245 14.66 -3.85 15.57
N GLY A 246 15.98 -3.64 15.67
CA GLY A 246 17.01 -4.66 15.45
C GLY A 246 17.37 -5.48 16.70
N LEU A 247 16.70 -5.24 17.83
CA LEU A 247 17.02 -5.88 19.11
C LEU A 247 16.43 -7.29 19.17
N SER A 248 17.27 -8.30 18.96
CA SER A 248 16.92 -9.71 19.25
C SER A 248 16.51 -9.87 20.72
N SER A 249 15.24 -10.21 20.97
CA SER A 249 14.69 -10.38 22.32
C SER A 249 15.03 -11.75 22.93
N SER A 250 16.31 -12.11 22.97
CA SER A 250 16.80 -13.33 23.63
C SER A 250 16.98 -13.14 25.15
N LEU A 251 15.95 -12.61 25.83
CA LEU A 251 15.86 -12.50 27.29
C LEU A 251 14.47 -12.91 27.81
N ARG A 252 14.02 -14.12 27.47
CA ARG A 252 13.06 -14.85 28.31
C ARG A 252 13.81 -15.58 29.43
N GLY A 253 14.13 -14.82 30.48
CA GLY A 253 14.55 -15.40 31.75
C GLY A 253 13.41 -16.27 32.31
N ASN A 254 13.73 -17.53 32.59
CA ASN A 254 12.77 -18.50 33.08
C ASN A 254 12.43 -18.21 34.56
N ILE A 255 11.33 -17.52 34.83
CA ILE A 255 10.83 -17.35 36.20
C ILE A 255 10.07 -18.63 36.57
N SER A 256 10.78 -19.56 37.22
CA SER A 256 10.14 -20.66 37.93
C SER A 256 9.34 -20.08 39.10
N ASN A 257 8.02 -20.28 39.08
CA ASN A 257 7.19 -20.06 40.25
C ASN A 257 7.37 -21.24 41.21
N ASP A 258 8.29 -21.11 42.16
CA ASP A 258 8.33 -21.93 43.37
C ASP A 258 8.69 -21.04 44.58
N ASP A 259 8.24 -21.46 45.76
CA ASP A 259 8.48 -20.84 47.07
C ASP A 259 7.92 -19.44 47.34
N LEU A 260 6.58 -19.33 47.32
CA LEU A 260 5.85 -18.48 48.28
C LEU A 260 5.15 -19.36 49.32
N LYS A 261 5.85 -19.67 50.41
CA LYS A 261 5.23 -20.15 51.65
C LYS A 261 4.94 -18.96 52.57
N PRO A 262 3.72 -18.80 53.10
CA PRO A 262 3.49 -17.95 54.26
C PRO A 262 4.00 -18.70 55.50
N ASP A 263 4.82 -18.03 56.30
CA ASP A 263 5.06 -18.41 57.69
C ASP A 263 4.43 -17.34 58.58
N ASP A 264 3.75 -17.80 59.63
CA ASP A 264 2.82 -17.01 60.41
C ASP A 264 3.14 -17.15 61.89
N SER A 265 3.01 -16.04 62.62
CA SER A 265 2.86 -15.96 64.08
C SER A 265 4.09 -15.97 65.03
N LEU A 266 4.08 -14.96 65.91
CA LEU A 266 4.35 -15.00 67.37
C LEU A 266 5.79 -15.00 67.94
N ASN A 267 6.32 -13.78 68.10
CA ASN A 267 6.51 -13.09 69.40
C ASN A 267 6.86 -13.92 70.66
N SER A 268 8.04 -13.68 71.25
CA SER A 268 8.23 -13.67 72.71
C SER A 268 9.37 -12.75 73.15
N ASP A 269 9.00 -11.67 73.83
CA ASP A 269 9.85 -10.79 74.65
C ASP A 269 10.33 -11.52 75.93
N SER A 270 11.59 -11.30 76.35
CA SER A 270 12.00 -11.35 77.77
C SER A 270 13.44 -10.83 78.02
N SER A 271 13.57 -9.72 78.77
CA SER A 271 14.53 -9.47 79.89
C SER A 271 16.05 -9.74 79.72
N ASP A 272 16.98 -8.77 79.87
CA ASP A 272 17.48 -8.09 81.12
C ASP A 272 18.88 -8.66 81.52
N SER A 273 19.88 -7.99 82.11
CA SER A 273 20.07 -6.61 82.66
C SER A 273 21.57 -6.16 82.66
N LYS A 274 21.82 -4.85 82.91
CA LYS A 274 22.93 -4.24 83.72
C LYS A 274 24.40 -4.30 83.21
N GLU A 275 25.07 -3.14 83.07
CA GLU A 275 25.97 -2.41 84.01
C GLU A 275 27.43 -2.91 83.98
N ASP A 276 28.39 -2.07 83.54
CA ASP A 276 29.39 -1.44 84.42
C ASP A 276 30.37 -0.49 83.68
N GLU A 277 31.01 0.36 84.50
CA GLU A 277 32.03 1.39 84.24
C GLU A 277 33.41 0.74 83.84
N ASP A 278 34.54 1.39 83.51
CA ASP A 278 34.98 2.81 83.53
C ASP A 278 36.28 3.00 82.69
N GLN A 279 36.73 4.27 82.53
CA GLN A 279 38.12 4.80 82.40
C GLN A 279 39.28 3.96 81.78
N GLU A 280 39.94 4.42 80.71
CA GLU A 280 41.08 5.39 80.66
C GLU A 280 42.48 4.82 81.00
N GLU A 281 43.33 4.59 79.98
CA GLU A 281 44.78 4.86 80.10
C GLU A 281 45.42 5.20 78.72
N LYS A 282 46.59 5.86 78.77
CA LYS A 282 47.27 6.59 77.69
C LYS A 282 48.27 5.75 76.89
N ALA A 283 48.50 6.16 75.63
CA ALA A 283 49.82 6.21 75.00
C ALA A 283 49.85 7.33 73.95
#